data_AF-A0A520ILW7-F1
#
_entry.id   AF-A0A520ILW7-F1
#
_cell.length_a   1.000
_cell.length_b   1.000
_cell.length_c   1.000
_cell.angle_alpha   90.00
_cell.angle_beta   90.00
_cell.angle_gamma   90.00
#
_symmetry.space_group_name_H-M   'P 1'
#
loop_
_entity.id
_entity.type
_entity.pdbx_description
1 polymer ?
#
loop_
_entity_poly.entity_id
_entity_poly.type
_entity_poly.pdbx_seq_one_letter_code
_entity_poly.pdbx_strand_id
1 'polypeptide(L)' 'LKVGVLDRGTAWLDTGTFASLMQAGQFVQVIEERQGLKIGCIEEIAYRMKFISKDQLIEIAKPLVKSGYGQYLLGI' A
#
# COMPACT_ATOMS: atom_id res chain seq x y z
N LEU A 1 -6.21 5.58 -29.09
CA LEU A 1 -6.45 5.31 -27.65
C LEU A 1 -7.00 3.90 -27.51
N LYS A 2 -6.51 3.11 -26.55
CA LYS A 2 -7.07 1.78 -26.20
C LYS A 2 -7.76 1.89 -24.85
N VAL A 3 -8.99 1.39 -24.75
CA VAL A 3 -9.77 1.36 -23.50
C VAL A 3 -9.56 0.01 -22.83
N GLY A 4 -9.21 0.02 -21.54
CA GLY A 4 -9.15 -1.18 -20.69
C GLY A 4 -10.37 -1.22 -19.76
N VAL A 5 -11.03 -2.36 -19.69
CA VAL A 5 -12.18 -2.57 -18.80
C VAL A 5 -11.69 -3.12 -17.47
N LEU A 6 -12.15 -2.54 -16.37
CA LEU A 6 -11.95 -3.10 -15.03
C LEU A 6 -13.10 -4.05 -14.72
N ASP A 7 -12.78 -5.25 -14.27
CA ASP A 7 -13.78 -6.24 -13.89
C ASP A 7 -14.53 -5.82 -12.64
N ARG A 8 -15.73 -6.40 -12.42
CA ARG A 8 -16.58 -6.08 -11.27
C ARG A 8 -15.90 -6.29 -9.90
N GLY A 9 -14.87 -7.12 -9.83
CA GLY A 9 -14.08 -7.35 -8.60
C GLY A 9 -13.10 -6.23 -8.26
N THR A 10 -12.88 -5.27 -9.16
CA THR A 10 -11.95 -4.16 -8.94
C THR A 10 -12.62 -3.05 -8.14
N ALA A 11 -11.97 -2.62 -7.05
CA ALA A 11 -12.36 -1.43 -6.33
C ALA A 11 -11.72 -0.19 -6.97
N TRP A 12 -12.55 0.76 -7.40
CA TRP A 12 -12.11 2.10 -7.80
C TRP A 12 -12.70 3.09 -6.79
N LEU A 13 -11.83 3.68 -5.95
CA LEU A 13 -12.22 4.50 -4.82
C LEU A 13 -12.29 5.98 -5.22
N ASP A 14 -13.38 6.65 -4.83
CA ASP A 14 -13.57 8.08 -5.05
C ASP A 14 -13.13 8.89 -3.83
N THR A 15 -12.31 9.91 -4.03
CA THR A 15 -11.84 10.84 -3.00
C THR A 15 -12.33 12.27 -3.23
N GLY A 16 -13.34 12.47 -4.07
CA GLY A 16 -13.88 13.78 -4.45
C GLY A 16 -14.74 14.46 -3.39
N THR A 17 -15.17 13.75 -2.36
CA THR A 17 -15.93 14.31 -1.22
C THR A 17 -15.36 13.83 0.11
N PHE A 18 -15.64 14.53 1.21
CA PHE A 18 -15.26 14.08 2.55
C PHE A 18 -15.82 12.69 2.89
N ALA A 19 -17.06 12.43 2.50
CA ALA A 19 -17.71 11.14 2.74
C ALA A 19 -17.03 10.02 1.94
N SER A 20 -16.77 10.24 0.65
CA SER A 20 -16.13 9.25 -0.22
C SER A 20 -14.67 8.99 0.18
N LEU A 21 -13.93 10.03 0.59
CA LEU A 21 -12.58 9.89 1.14
C LEU A 21 -12.54 9.03 2.42
N MET A 22 -13.48 9.26 3.34
CA MET A 22 -13.57 8.45 4.56
C MET A 22 -13.88 6.98 4.24
N GLN A 23 -14.79 6.73 3.31
CA GLN A 23 -15.11 5.36 2.84
C GLN A 23 -13.90 4.70 2.18
N ALA A 24 -13.13 5.43 1.37
CA ALA A 24 -11.91 4.93 0.75
C ALA A 24 -10.86 4.54 1.81
N GLY A 25 -10.67 5.38 2.83
CA GLY A 25 -9.77 5.10 3.95
C GLY A 25 -10.18 3.85 4.73
N GLN A 26 -11.47 3.72 5.05
CA GLN A 26 -12.02 2.53 5.72
C GLN A 26 -11.85 1.26 4.88
N PHE A 27 -12.08 1.35 3.56
CA PHE A 27 -11.89 0.23 2.65
C PHE A 27 -10.43 -0.26 2.69
N VAL A 28 -9.47 0.66 2.55
CA VAL A 28 -8.04 0.33 2.61
C VAL A 28 -7.70 -0.31 3.95
N GLN A 29 -8.11 0.29 5.06
CA GLN A 29 -7.83 -0.21 6.41
C GLN A 29 -8.30 -1.67 6.58
N VAL A 30 -9.55 -1.98 6.22
CA VAL A 30 -10.12 -3.33 6.40
C VAL A 30 -9.39 -4.37 5.57
N ILE A 31 -8.97 -4.02 4.34
CA ILE A 31 -8.24 -4.95 3.49
C ILE A 31 -6.83 -5.20 4.05
N GLU A 32 -6.13 -4.16 4.48
CA GLU A 32 -4.79 -4.30 5.07
C GLU A 32 -4.82 -5.16 6.33
N GLU A 33 -5.78 -4.94 7.23
CA GLU A 33 -5.94 -5.71 8.46
C GLU A 33 -6.23 -7.20 8.20
N ARG A 34 -7.00 -7.51 7.15
CA ARG A 34 -7.35 -8.90 6.82
C ARG A 34 -6.26 -9.65 6.06
N GLN A 35 -5.50 -8.97 5.20
CA GLN A 35 -4.48 -9.61 4.37
C GLN A 35 -3.08 -9.55 4.98
N GLY A 36 -2.85 -8.63 5.93
CA GLY A 36 -1.51 -8.38 6.49
C GLY A 36 -0.55 -7.73 5.49
N LEU A 37 -1.07 -7.19 4.39
CA LEU A 37 -0.31 -6.49 3.33
C LEU A 37 -0.71 -5.02 3.30
N LYS A 38 0.21 -4.15 2.88
CA LYS A 38 -0.06 -2.71 2.73
C LYS A 38 -0.45 -2.36 1.30
N ILE A 39 -1.50 -1.55 1.16
CA ILE A 39 -1.94 -1.05 -0.15
C ILE A 39 -1.16 0.23 -0.47
N GLY A 40 -0.54 0.28 -1.64
CA GLY A 40 0.20 1.48 -2.07
C GLY A 40 1.56 1.66 -1.40
N CYS A 41 2.14 0.61 -0.81
CA CYS A 41 3.49 0.63 -0.27
C CYS A 41 4.54 0.74 -1.39
N ILE A 42 5.08 1.93 -1.62
CA ILE A 42 6.03 2.17 -2.70
C ILE A 42 7.39 1.50 -2.45
N GLU A 43 7.81 1.38 -1.19
CA GLU A 43 9.08 0.77 -0.80
C GLU A 43 9.08 -0.73 -1.09
N GLU A 44 7.98 -1.42 -0.79
CA GLU A 44 7.79 -2.83 -1.14
C GLU A 44 7.86 -3.03 -2.65
N ILE A 45 7.13 -2.21 -3.42
CA ILE A 45 7.14 -2.31 -4.89
C ILE A 45 8.54 -2.04 -5.43
N ALA A 46 9.23 -1.01 -4.94
CA ALA A 46 10.60 -0.71 -5.36
C ALA A 46 11.56 -1.87 -5.07
N TYR A 47 11.44 -2.52 -3.91
CA TYR A 47 12.23 -3.70 -3.56
C TYR A 47 11.89 -4.90 -4.46
N ARG A 48 10.61 -5.22 -4.65
CA ARG A 48 10.15 -6.33 -5.52
C ARG A 48 10.55 -6.12 -6.98
N MET A 49 10.55 -4.87 -7.46
CA MET A 49 11.01 -4.50 -8.79
C MET A 49 12.55 -4.37 -8.91
N LYS A 50 13.29 -4.59 -7.82
CA LYS A 50 14.76 -4.50 -7.73
C LYS A 50 15.32 -3.09 -8.02
N PHE A 51 14.53 -2.04 -7.77
CA PHE A 51 15.01 -0.66 -7.80
C PHE A 51 15.86 -0.32 -6.57
N ILE A 52 15.62 -1.02 -5.45
CA ILE A 52 16.42 -0.92 -4.23
C ILE A 52 16.85 -2.32 -3.75
N SER A 53 17.97 -2.38 -3.04
CA SER A 53 18.44 -3.60 -2.38
C SER A 53 17.72 -3.85 -1.05
N LYS A 54 17.89 -5.05 -0.50
CA LYS A 54 17.37 -5.39 0.83
C LYS A 54 17.94 -4.48 1.92
N ASP A 55 19.23 -4.16 1.85
CA ASP A 55 19.87 -3.27 2.82
C ASP A 55 19.27 -1.87 2.76
N GLN A 56 19.03 -1.35 1.55
CA GLN A 56 18.36 -0.05 1.37
C GLN A 56 16.93 -0.06 1.92
N LEU A 57 16.17 -1.15 1.72
CA LEU A 57 14.84 -1.31 2.31
C LEU A 57 14.91 -1.28 3.85
N ILE A 58 15.87 -1.98 4.45
CA ILE A 58 16.07 -1.99 5.91
C ILE A 58 16.41 -0.60 6.44
N GLU A 59 17.29 0.15 5.77
CA GLU A 59 17.62 1.52 6.16
C GLU A 59 16.39 2.45 6.13
N ILE A 60 15.52 2.32 5.13
CA ILE A 60 14.25 3.06 5.06
C ILE A 60 13.28 2.62 6.16
N ALA A 61 13.24 1.33 6.49
CA ALA A 61 12.31 0.78 7.46
C ALA A 61 12.63 1.16 8.91
N LYS A 62 13.93 1.23 9.28
CA LYS A 62 14.41 1.55 10.64
C LYS A 62 13.75 2.78 11.29
N PRO A 63 13.71 3.97 10.66
CA PRO A 63 13.07 5.14 11.27
C PRO A 63 11.55 4.99 11.42
N LEU A 64 10.92 4.13 10.63
CA LEU A 64 9.47 3.94 10.58
C LEU A 64 8.96 2.83 11.52
N VAL A 65 9.84 2.15 12.26
CA VAL A 65 9.45 1.04 13.15
C VAL A 65 8.42 1.49 14.19
N LYS A 66 8.53 2.71 14.72
CA LYS A 66 7.60 3.24 15.75
C LYS A 66 6.16 3.38 15.28
N SER A 67 5.91 3.54 13.98
CA SER A 67 4.54 3.66 13.43
C SER A 67 3.93 2.31 13.06
N GLY A 68 4.64 1.19 13.26
CA GLY A 68 4.26 -0.13 12.79
C GLY A 68 4.53 -0.36 11.29
N TYR A 69 4.58 0.70 10.48
CA TYR A 69 4.89 0.61 9.05
C TYR A 69 6.30 0.08 8.79
N GLY A 70 7.30 0.55 9.55
CA GLY A 70 8.66 0.02 9.44
C GLY A 70 8.74 -1.47 9.83
N GLN A 71 7.90 -1.92 10.76
CA GLN A 71 7.87 -3.33 11.15
C GLN A 71 7.27 -4.21 10.04
N TYR A 72 6.30 -3.69 9.30
CA TYR A 72 5.83 -4.31 8.06
C TYR A 72 6.96 -4.42 7.03
N LEU A 73 7.66 -3.33 6.73
CA LEU A 73 8.76 -3.33 5.75
C LEU A 73 9.90 -4.28 6.12
N LEU A 74 10.23 -4.42 7.41
CA LEU A 74 11.24 -5.37 7.88
C LEU A 74 10.80 -6.85 7.75
N GLY A 75 9.50 -7.10 7.61
CA GLY A 75 8.94 -8.43 7.38
C GLY A 75 8.92 -8.87 5.91
N ILE A 76 9.29 -7.98 4.98
CA ILE A 76 9.38 -8.23 3.53
C ILE A 76 10.75 -8.82 3.16
#